data_AF-A0A2V9MHC8-F1
#
_entry.id   AF-A0A2V9MHC8-F1
#
_cell.length_a   1.000
_cell.length_b   1.000
_cell.length_c   1.000
_cell.angle_alpha   90.00
_cell.angle_beta   90.00
_cell.angle_gamma   90.00
#
_symmetry.space_group_name_H-M   'P 1'
#
loop_
_entity.id
_entity.type
_entity.pdbx_description
1 polymer ?
#
loop_
_entity_poly.entity_id
_entity_poly.type
_entity_poly.pdbx_seq_one_letter_code
_entity_poly.pdbx_strand_id
1 'polypeptide(L)'
;RWSPDGKTLAFASDRLEDGQKQVYLLPFDGGEAMALTDIKGVIPTPRGLNSLQWSADGRYLAFLKEEPQTLEEKFKAEQNDDAIEFEKNPKYVRLWVVEIVSKKIHCASPEGLQIWEFGWSPDGKHFVATASDAPYEWAWYRNRLVRFPSEGGTAQTLYQSRRQVAL
;
A
#
# COMPACT_ATOMS: atom_id res chain seq x y z
N ARG A 1 6.43 -8.45 9.24
CA ARG A 1 6.66 -7.29 10.13
C ARG A 1 6.14 -7.65 11.51
N TRP A 2 7.01 -7.65 12.52
CA TRP A 2 6.59 -7.89 13.91
C TRP A 2 5.75 -6.72 14.42
N SER A 3 4.72 -7.03 15.20
CA SER A 3 3.96 -6.06 15.98
C SER A 3 4.87 -5.36 17.00
N PRO A 4 4.52 -4.15 17.47
CA PRO A 4 5.35 -3.42 18.42
C PRO A 4 5.58 -4.17 19.74
N ASP A 5 4.62 -5.00 20.15
CA ASP A 5 4.71 -5.86 21.34
C ASP A 5 5.45 -7.18 21.10
N GLY A 6 5.89 -7.44 19.86
CA GLY A 6 6.62 -8.65 19.47
C GLY A 6 5.79 -9.94 19.40
N LYS A 7 4.48 -9.88 19.63
CA LYS A 7 3.63 -11.08 19.75
C LYS A 7 3.01 -11.54 18.44
N THR A 8 3.09 -10.76 17.37
CA THR A 8 2.40 -11.06 16.13
C THR A 8 3.24 -10.69 14.92
N LEU A 9 3.32 -11.58 13.94
CA LEU A 9 3.94 -11.32 12.65
C LEU A 9 2.86 -11.00 11.61
N ALA A 10 2.90 -9.80 11.04
CA ALA A 10 2.09 -9.43 9.88
C ALA A 10 2.83 -9.66 8.56
N PHE A 11 2.15 -10.23 7.57
CA PHE A 11 2.73 -10.48 6.24
C PHE A 11 1.64 -10.49 5.16
N ALA A 12 2.03 -10.30 3.90
CA ALA A 12 1.13 -10.40 2.76
C ALA A 12 1.23 -11.81 2.13
N SER A 13 0.09 -12.41 1.78
CA SER A 13 0.03 -13.73 1.15
C SER A 13 -1.19 -13.86 0.25
N ASP A 14 -1.05 -14.56 -0.87
CA ASP A 14 -2.06 -14.92 -1.86
C ASP A 14 -2.54 -16.38 -1.68
N ARG A 15 -2.34 -16.96 -0.49
CA ARG A 15 -2.62 -18.39 -0.22
C ARG A 15 -4.07 -18.85 -0.47
N LEU A 16 -5.03 -17.93 -0.59
CA LEU A 16 -6.43 -18.26 -0.88
C LEU A 16 -6.78 -18.13 -2.36
N GLU A 17 -6.17 -17.19 -3.06
CA GLU A 17 -6.43 -16.87 -4.47
C GLU A 17 -5.14 -16.30 -5.06
N ASP A 18 -4.61 -16.98 -6.08
CA ASP A 18 -3.34 -16.62 -6.71
C ASP A 18 -3.37 -15.17 -7.23
N GLY A 19 -2.29 -14.43 -7.00
CA GLY A 19 -2.20 -13.01 -7.32
C GLY A 19 -3.00 -12.06 -6.40
N GLN A 20 -3.93 -12.55 -5.57
CA GLN A 20 -4.78 -11.73 -4.71
C GLN A 20 -4.28 -11.72 -3.26
N LYS A 21 -3.16 -11.02 -3.02
CA LYS A 21 -2.55 -10.92 -1.69
C LYS A 21 -3.46 -10.24 -0.66
N GLN A 22 -3.59 -10.86 0.50
CA GLN A 22 -4.21 -10.31 1.71
C GLN A 22 -3.16 -10.15 2.81
N VAL A 23 -3.44 -9.30 3.79
CA VAL A 23 -2.67 -9.24 5.02
C VAL A 23 -3.09 -10.36 5.95
N TYR A 24 -2.11 -11.09 6.47
CA TYR A 24 -2.26 -12.12 7.48
C TYR A 24 -1.52 -11.75 8.75
N LEU A 25 -2.04 -12.22 9.89
CA LEU A 25 -1.41 -12.15 11.20
C LEU A 25 -1.12 -13.57 11.70
N LEU A 26 0.11 -13.79 12.16
CA LEU A 26 0.55 -15.05 12.78
C LEU A 26 0.99 -14.76 14.23
N PRO A 27 0.38 -15.41 15.25
CA PRO A 27 0.84 -15.32 16.63
C PRO A 27 2.26 -15.89 16.78
N PHE A 28 3.08 -15.25 17.62
CA PHE A 28 4.47 -15.66 17.88
C PHE A 28 4.57 -17.02 18.57
N ASP A 29 3.65 -17.28 19.50
CA ASP A 29 3.55 -18.53 20.26
C ASP A 29 3.04 -19.72 19.41
N GLY A 30 2.75 -19.48 18.14
CA GLY A 30 2.32 -20.49 17.17
C GLY A 30 0.81 -20.50 16.95
N GLY A 31 0.36 -21.40 16.09
CA GLY A 31 -1.02 -21.46 15.61
C GLY A 31 -1.14 -21.11 14.14
N GLU A 32 -2.37 -20.92 13.67
CA GLU A 32 -2.66 -20.64 12.27
C GLU A 32 -2.65 -19.15 11.98
N ALA A 33 -2.08 -18.79 10.81
CA ALA A 33 -2.14 -17.42 10.33
C ALA A 33 -3.57 -17.05 9.91
N MET A 34 -4.09 -15.94 10.42
CA MET A 34 -5.45 -15.46 10.18
C MET A 34 -5.45 -14.30 9.20
N ALA A 35 -6.41 -14.28 8.26
CA ALA A 35 -6.62 -13.14 7.38
C ALA A 35 -7.13 -11.92 8.17
N LEU A 36 -6.38 -10.83 8.10
CA LEU A 36 -6.75 -9.53 8.62
C LEU A 36 -7.57 -8.74 7.61
N THR A 37 -7.27 -8.87 6.33
CA THR A 37 -7.98 -8.17 5.25
C THR A 37 -8.73 -9.13 4.33
N ASP A 38 -9.80 -8.61 3.73
CA ASP A 38 -10.48 -9.17 2.56
C ASP A 38 -10.70 -8.01 1.57
N ILE A 39 -9.64 -7.65 0.86
CA ILE A 39 -9.62 -6.50 -0.05
C ILE A 39 -9.67 -6.94 -1.50
N LYS A 40 -10.36 -6.14 -2.32
CA LYS A 40 -10.17 -6.15 -3.78
C LYS A 40 -8.97 -5.29 -4.18
N GLY A 41 -8.29 -5.67 -5.26
CA GLY A 41 -7.04 -5.05 -5.69
C GLY A 41 -5.84 -5.72 -5.00
N VAL A 42 -4.62 -5.42 -5.44
CA VAL A 42 -3.45 -6.22 -5.07
C VAL A 42 -2.55 -5.46 -4.10
N ILE A 43 -2.05 -6.12 -3.05
CA ILE A 43 -0.91 -5.61 -2.29
C ILE A 43 0.33 -5.85 -3.16
N PRO A 44 0.93 -4.80 -3.74
CA PRO A 44 2.03 -4.98 -4.67
C PRO A 44 3.23 -5.58 -3.95
N THR A 45 4.02 -6.37 -4.68
CA THR A 45 5.34 -6.76 -4.20
C THR A 45 6.17 -5.49 -4.04
N PRO A 46 6.72 -5.19 -2.84
CA PRO A 46 7.44 -3.96 -2.61
C PRO A 46 8.64 -3.87 -3.55
N ARG A 47 8.80 -2.73 -4.23
CA ARG A 47 10.04 -2.40 -4.97
C ARG A 47 11.12 -1.82 -4.06
N GLY A 48 10.75 -1.46 -2.83
CA GLY A 48 11.59 -0.82 -1.82
C GLY A 48 11.40 -1.43 -0.44
N LEU A 49 11.69 -0.65 0.59
CA LEU A 49 11.90 -1.19 1.94
C LEU A 49 10.60 -1.65 2.65
N ASN A 50 9.45 -1.03 2.42
CA ASN A 50 8.26 -1.23 3.28
C ASN A 50 6.91 -1.12 2.52
N SER A 51 6.27 -2.25 2.18
CA SER A 51 4.85 -2.25 1.75
C SER A 51 3.85 -2.37 2.90
N LEU A 52 4.34 -2.58 4.12
CA LEU A 52 3.52 -2.90 5.30
C LEU A 52 4.22 -2.41 6.58
N GLN A 53 3.51 -1.69 7.46
CA GLN A 53 4.05 -1.13 8.69
C GLN A 53 3.00 -1.11 9.81
N TRP A 54 3.40 -1.52 11.01
CA TRP A 54 2.59 -1.36 12.21
C TRP A 54 2.62 0.09 12.70
N SER A 55 1.48 0.57 13.18
CA SER A 55 1.41 1.71 14.08
C SER A 55 2.24 1.46 15.34
N ALA A 56 2.79 2.53 15.94
CA ALA A 56 3.63 2.42 17.14
C ALA A 56 2.86 1.82 18.34
N ASP A 57 1.55 2.05 18.41
CA ASP A 57 0.66 1.51 19.45
C ASP A 57 0.10 0.11 19.12
N GLY A 58 0.39 -0.42 17.93
CA GLY A 58 -0.05 -1.74 17.47
C GLY A 58 -1.53 -1.83 17.12
N ARG A 59 -2.31 -0.74 17.18
CA ARG A 59 -3.77 -0.77 16.92
C ARG A 59 -4.11 -0.77 15.44
N TYR A 60 -3.18 -0.35 14.60
CA TYR A 60 -3.34 -0.22 13.16
C TYR A 60 -2.17 -0.84 12.39
N LEU A 61 -2.46 -1.25 11.17
CA LEU A 61 -1.48 -1.65 10.18
C LEU A 61 -1.69 -0.85 8.90
N ALA A 62 -0.64 -0.20 8.42
CA ALA A 62 -0.63 0.51 7.15
C ALA A 62 -0.01 -0.37 6.06
N PHE A 63 -0.57 -0.33 4.86
CA PHE A 63 -0.07 -1.09 3.71
C PHE A 63 -0.37 -0.39 2.39
N LEU A 64 0.45 -0.70 1.38
CA LEU A 64 0.20 -0.26 0.01
C LEU A 64 -0.76 -1.22 -0.69
N LYS A 65 -1.64 -0.66 -1.49
CA LYS A 65 -2.57 -1.42 -2.33
C LYS A 65 -2.73 -0.73 -3.67
N GLU A 66 -2.59 -1.51 -4.72
CA GLU A 66 -2.95 -1.15 -6.08
C GLU A 66 -4.46 -1.25 -6.27
N GLU A 67 -5.04 -0.29 -6.99
CA GLU A 67 -6.46 -0.31 -7.35
C GLU A 67 -6.83 -1.55 -8.17
N PRO A 68 -8.03 -2.13 -7.97
CA PRO A 68 -8.43 -3.33 -8.68
C PRO A 68 -8.53 -3.11 -10.19
N GLN A 69 -8.32 -4.20 -10.94
CA GLN A 69 -8.66 -4.26 -12.35
C GLN A 69 -10.15 -3.95 -12.57
N THR A 70 -10.44 -3.30 -13.70
CA THR A 70 -11.81 -3.08 -14.16
C THR A 70 -12.47 -4.40 -14.53
N LEU A 71 -13.80 -4.42 -14.60
CA LEU A 71 -14.53 -5.60 -15.07
C LEU A 71 -14.10 -6.00 -16.49
N GLU A 72 -13.87 -5.02 -17.37
CA GLU A 72 -13.39 -5.27 -18.74
C GLU A 72 -12.03 -5.96 -18.77
N GLU A 73 -11.08 -5.49 -17.95
CA GLU A 73 -9.75 -6.10 -17.83
C GLU A 73 -9.84 -7.56 -17.34
N LYS A 74 -10.73 -7.83 -16.37
CA LYS A 74 -11.00 -9.20 -15.88
C LYS A 74 -11.61 -10.09 -16.96
N PHE A 75 -12.60 -9.60 -17.70
CA PHE A 75 -13.24 -10.35 -18.78
C PHE A 75 -12.26 -10.69 -19.91
N LYS A 76 -11.31 -9.80 -20.23
CA LYS A 76 -10.24 -10.10 -21.20
C LYS A 76 -9.30 -11.17 -20.67
N ALA A 77 -8.91 -11.09 -19.39
CA ALA A 77 -8.03 -12.07 -18.79
C ALA A 77 -8.63 -13.48 -18.73
N GLU A 78 -9.93 -13.61 -18.43
CA GLU A 78 -10.65 -14.88 -18.47
C GLU A 78 -10.68 -15.52 -19.87
N GLN A 79 -10.52 -14.71 -20.92
CA GLN A 79 -10.45 -15.16 -22.32
C GLN A 79 -9.01 -15.43 -22.79
N ASN A 80 -8.01 -15.38 -21.90
CA ASN A 80 -6.57 -15.41 -22.22
C ASN A 80 -6.13 -14.28 -23.16
N ASP A 81 -6.83 -13.14 -23.13
CA ASP A 81 -6.43 -11.87 -23.75
C ASP A 81 -5.89 -10.93 -22.65
N ASP A 82 -5.02 -11.46 -21.79
CA ASP A 82 -4.44 -10.77 -20.63
C ASP A 82 -3.10 -10.10 -20.96
N ALA A 83 -2.78 -9.90 -22.24
CA ALA A 83 -1.56 -9.23 -22.64
C ALA A 83 -1.49 -7.81 -22.01
N ILE A 84 -0.63 -7.65 -21.00
CA ILE A 84 -0.41 -6.38 -20.35
C ILE A 84 0.55 -5.56 -21.21
N GLU A 85 0.02 -4.52 -21.85
CA GLU A 85 0.81 -3.49 -22.49
C GLU A 85 1.35 -2.52 -21.41
N PHE A 86 2.67 -2.50 -21.24
CA PHE A 86 3.34 -1.66 -20.26
C PHE A 86 2.95 -0.18 -20.42
N GLU A 87 2.63 0.47 -19.31
CA GLU A 87 2.18 1.89 -19.22
C GLU A 87 0.87 2.27 -19.93
N LYS A 88 0.11 1.35 -20.53
CA LYS A 88 -1.17 1.71 -21.16
C LYS A 88 -2.21 2.23 -20.16
N ASN A 89 -2.40 1.50 -19.05
CA ASN A 89 -3.40 1.79 -18.02
C ASN A 89 -2.83 1.54 -16.60
N PRO A 90 -1.81 2.31 -16.16
CA PRO A 90 -1.25 2.14 -14.82
C PRO A 90 -2.31 2.45 -13.75
N LYS A 91 -2.34 1.61 -12.71
CA LYS A 91 -3.22 1.78 -11.56
C LYS A 91 -2.50 2.54 -10.46
N TYR A 92 -3.25 3.34 -9.70
CA TYR A 92 -2.67 3.98 -8.53
C TYR A 92 -2.36 2.94 -7.44
N VAL A 93 -1.17 3.05 -6.89
CA VAL A 93 -0.81 2.45 -5.60
C VAL A 93 -1.08 3.48 -4.53
N ARG A 94 -1.99 3.13 -3.62
CA ARG A 94 -2.51 4.00 -2.56
C ARG A 94 -2.11 3.44 -1.21
N LEU A 95 -2.08 4.32 -0.21
CA LEU A 95 -1.80 3.94 1.17
C LEU A 95 -3.10 3.71 1.92
N TRP A 96 -3.23 2.53 2.51
CA TRP A 96 -4.40 2.08 3.25
C TRP A 96 -4.02 1.74 4.67
N VAL A 97 -4.99 1.87 5.57
CA VAL A 97 -4.85 1.54 7.00
C VAL A 97 -5.98 0.60 7.38
N VAL A 98 -5.63 -0.47 8.08
CA VAL A 98 -6.59 -1.37 8.73
C VAL A 98 -6.43 -1.28 10.24
N GLU A 99 -7.54 -1.12 10.94
CA GLU A 99 -7.59 -1.23 12.40
C GLU A 99 -7.73 -2.71 12.79
N ILE A 100 -6.94 -3.16 13.77
CA ILE A 100 -6.71 -4.58 14.01
C ILE A 100 -7.95 -5.30 14.55
N VAL A 101 -8.70 -4.67 15.46
CA VAL A 101 -9.80 -5.33 16.18
C VAL A 101 -11.08 -5.37 15.33
N SER A 102 -11.51 -4.23 14.81
CA SER A 102 -12.70 -4.09 13.98
C SER A 102 -12.49 -4.51 12.53
N LYS A 103 -11.23 -4.64 12.09
CA LYS A 103 -10.84 -4.88 10.70
C LYS A 103 -11.34 -3.80 9.73
N LYS A 104 -11.75 -2.63 10.24
CA LYS A 104 -12.15 -1.51 9.40
C LYS A 104 -10.94 -1.01 8.62
N ILE A 105 -11.14 -0.82 7.32
CA ILE A 105 -10.10 -0.35 6.39
C ILE A 105 -10.51 1.00 5.82
N HIS A 106 -9.57 1.93 5.75
CA HIS A 106 -9.74 3.19 5.02
C HIS A 106 -8.50 3.53 4.18
N CYS A 107 -8.71 4.31 3.12
CA CYS A 107 -7.62 4.88 2.34
C CYS A 107 -7.13 6.14 3.03
N ALA A 108 -5.84 6.20 3.37
CA ALA A 108 -5.23 7.35 4.02
C ALA A 108 -4.61 8.32 3.02
N SER A 109 -4.15 7.86 1.86
CA SER A 109 -3.58 8.77 0.86
C SER A 109 -4.65 9.58 0.13
N PRO A 110 -4.39 10.87 -0.18
CA PRO A 110 -5.30 11.69 -0.99
C PRO A 110 -5.57 11.10 -2.37
N GLU A 111 -6.70 11.51 -2.97
CA GLU A 111 -7.03 11.16 -4.36
C GLU A 111 -6.01 11.69 -5.37
N GLY A 112 -5.81 10.94 -6.46
CA GLY A 112 -4.87 11.30 -7.54
C GLY A 112 -3.39 11.23 -7.15
N LEU A 113 -3.05 10.65 -5.99
CA LEU A 113 -1.69 10.59 -5.49
C LEU A 113 -1.14 9.16 -5.55
N GLN A 114 -0.12 8.95 -6.39
CA GLN A 114 0.65 7.71 -6.43
C GLN A 114 1.60 7.68 -5.23
N ILE A 115 1.57 6.61 -4.45
CA ILE A 115 2.47 6.39 -3.31
C ILE A 115 3.52 5.35 -3.69
N TRP A 116 4.79 5.73 -3.61
CA TRP A 116 5.91 4.83 -3.90
C TRP A 116 6.43 4.18 -2.62
N GLU A 117 6.69 4.98 -1.61
CA GLU A 117 7.13 4.55 -0.28
C GLU A 117 6.48 5.42 0.79
N PHE A 118 6.37 4.91 2.01
CA PHE A 118 5.77 5.64 3.13
C PHE A 118 6.45 5.31 4.46
N GLY A 119 6.22 6.18 5.44
CA GLY A 119 6.56 5.97 6.83
C GLY A 119 5.55 6.64 7.76
N TRP A 120 5.23 5.96 8.87
CA TRP A 120 4.45 6.52 9.97
C TRP A 120 5.21 7.62 10.70
N SER A 121 4.50 8.68 11.10
CA SER A 121 5.01 9.59 12.11
C SER A 121 5.08 8.86 13.46
N PRO A 122 6.05 9.21 14.35
CA PRO A 122 6.16 8.56 15.66
C PRO A 122 4.92 8.70 16.54
N ASP A 123 4.16 9.79 16.37
CA ASP A 123 2.89 10.05 17.07
C ASP A 123 1.67 9.36 16.42
N GLY A 124 1.86 8.74 15.25
CA GLY A 124 0.83 8.05 14.50
C GLY A 124 -0.21 8.89 13.78
N LYS A 125 -0.09 10.22 13.84
CA LYS A 125 -1.10 11.12 13.29
C LYS A 125 -0.91 11.41 11.81
N HIS A 126 0.26 11.11 11.25
CA HIS A 126 0.62 11.47 9.89
C HIS A 126 1.41 10.37 9.20
N PHE A 127 1.38 10.41 7.88
CA PHE A 127 2.34 9.73 7.04
C PHE A 127 3.28 10.74 6.40
N VAL A 128 4.52 10.32 6.19
CA VAL A 128 5.41 10.90 5.18
C VAL A 128 5.52 9.88 4.04
N ALA A 129 5.47 10.35 2.80
CA ALA A 129 5.56 9.49 1.63
C ALA A 129 6.37 10.13 0.51
N THR A 130 7.01 9.29 -0.31
CA THR A 130 7.45 9.67 -1.64
C THR A 130 6.27 9.44 -2.60
N ALA A 131 5.90 10.49 -3.34
CA ALA A 131 4.69 10.47 -4.13
C ALA A 131 4.84 11.19 -5.47
N SER A 132 4.00 10.84 -6.44
CA SER A 132 3.85 11.53 -7.73
C SER A 132 2.38 11.75 -8.07
N ASP A 133 2.12 12.67 -8.99
CA ASP A 133 0.76 13.05 -9.43
C ASP A 133 0.21 12.11 -10.51
N ALA A 134 0.99 11.09 -10.88
CA ALA A 134 0.60 10.08 -11.84
C ALA A 134 1.26 8.74 -11.48
N PRO A 135 0.63 7.61 -11.84
CA PRO A 135 1.09 6.27 -11.47
C PRO A 135 2.06 5.64 -12.48
N TYR A 136 2.56 6.40 -13.44
CA TYR A 136 3.54 5.93 -14.43
C TYR A 136 4.96 5.83 -13.85
N GLU A 137 5.79 4.97 -14.41
CA GLU A 137 7.18 4.80 -13.96
C GLU A 137 7.99 6.08 -14.16
N TRP A 138 7.81 6.75 -15.29
CA TRP A 138 8.51 8.02 -15.53
C TRP A 138 8.16 9.10 -14.49
N ALA A 139 7.00 9.01 -13.83
CA ALA A 139 6.60 9.97 -12.81
C ALA A 139 7.42 9.82 -11.51
N TRP A 140 8.09 8.67 -11.31
CA TRP A 140 9.03 8.47 -10.20
C TRP A 140 10.18 9.49 -10.23
N TYR A 141 10.65 9.89 -11.42
CA TYR A 141 11.68 10.92 -11.56
C TYR A 141 11.19 12.34 -11.20
N ARG A 142 9.88 12.51 -11.00
CA ARG A 142 9.26 13.74 -10.51
C ARG A 142 8.68 13.57 -9.11
N ASN A 143 9.16 12.57 -8.34
CA ASN A 143 8.64 12.36 -7.00
C ASN A 143 8.88 13.58 -6.10
N ARG A 144 8.03 13.66 -5.08
CA ARG A 144 8.10 14.65 -4.02
C ARG A 144 7.90 13.98 -2.69
N LEU A 145 8.51 14.56 -1.65
CA LEU A 145 8.23 14.19 -0.28
C LEU A 145 6.98 14.92 0.17
N VAL A 146 5.96 14.17 0.56
CA VAL A 146 4.69 14.70 1.04
C VAL A 146 4.39 14.24 2.46
N ARG A 147 3.54 14.99 3.14
CA ARG A 147 2.96 14.63 4.43
C ARG A 147 1.44 14.78 4.39
N PHE A 148 0.72 13.83 4.96
CA PHE A 148 -0.75 13.88 5.08
C PHE A 148 -1.22 13.17 6.37
N PRO A 149 -2.43 13.45 6.87
CA PRO A 149 -2.97 12.80 8.08
C PRO A 149 -3.22 11.30 7.88
N SER A 150 -3.06 10.49 8.93
CA SER A 150 -3.26 9.04 8.87
C SER A 150 -4.72 8.59 8.73
N GLU A 151 -5.66 9.45 9.12
CA GLU A 151 -7.10 9.26 8.93
C GLU A 151 -7.59 9.69 7.53
N GLY A 152 -6.68 10.16 6.67
CA GLY A 152 -7.01 10.77 5.39
C GLY A 152 -7.09 12.29 5.44
N GLY A 153 -7.01 12.92 4.27
CA GLY A 153 -7.02 14.37 4.13
C GLY A 153 -6.17 14.84 2.95
N THR A 154 -5.75 16.10 2.98
CA THR A 154 -4.91 16.70 1.93
C THR A 154 -3.43 16.48 2.21
N ALA A 155 -2.64 16.37 1.15
CA ALA A 155 -1.19 16.29 1.25
C ALA A 155 -0.53 17.68 1.20
N GLN A 156 0.42 17.88 2.09
CA GLN A 156 1.37 18.97 2.06
C GLN A 156 2.68 18.49 1.43
N THR A 157 3.20 19.22 0.43
CA THR A 157 4.55 18.96 -0.10
C THR A 157 5.58 19.49 0.89
N LEU A 158 6.45 18.62 1.39
CA LEU A 158 7.58 18.97 2.26
C LEU A 158 8.83 19.30 1.44
N TYR A 159 9.06 18.56 0.36
CA TYR A 159 10.21 18.74 -0.51
C TYR A 159 9.91 18.29 -1.94
N GLN A 160 10.39 19.04 -2.92
CA GLN A 160 10.37 18.68 -4.32
C GLN A 160 11.70 19.11 -4.94
N SER A 161 12.40 18.20 -5.59
CA SER A 161 13.68 18.54 -6.22
C SER A 161 13.45 19.48 -7.40
N ARG A 162 14.34 20.48 -7.57
CA ARG A 162 14.32 21.38 -8.73
C ARG A 162 15.09 20.83 -9.93
N ARG A 163 15.82 19.73 -9.75
CA ARG A 163 16.63 19.05 -10.76
C ARG A 163 16.43 17.56 -10.62
N GLN A 164 16.32 16.87 -11.75
CA GLN A 164 16.33 15.41 -11.80
C GLN A 164 17.65 14.92 -11.18
N VAL A 165 17.55 14.09 -10.13
CA VAL A 165 18.70 13.33 -9.66
C VAL A 165 18.55 11.95 -10.28
N ALA A 166 19.19 11.75 -11.42
CA ALA A 166 19.47 10.40 -11.91
C ALA A 166 20.73 9.91 -11.17
N LEU A 167 20.64 8.74 -10.54
CA LEU A 167 21.80 7.96 -10.12
C LEU A 167 22.08 6.90 -11.18
#